data_AF-A0A358XQH3-F1
#
_entry.id   AF-A0A358XQH3-F1
#
_cell.length_a   1.000
_cell.length_b   1.000
_cell.length_c   1.000
_cell.angle_alpha   90.00
_cell.angle_beta   90.00
_cell.angle_gamma   90.00
#
_symmetry.space_group_name_H-M   'P 1'
#
loop_
_entity.id
_entity.type
_entity.pdbx_description
1 polymer ?
#
loop_
_entity_poly.entity_id
_entity_poly.type
_entity_poly.pdbx_seq_one_letter_code
_entity_poly.pdbx_strand_id
1 'polypeptide(L)'
;MKGDKILMDGDKNEIILHTQDNATFAGESIAPSASFRGIAFKEGEKLQVRMQSYADMAYASGKLYAGWPETFDAVDASVKGSYDMKDKNAVSFPTGQWNLYQAILGTTAGRDRIVSGKNAIRMQQNLSVDGYVQMNFDVPNGASKVTLWYGSYYTDRSCTFKLEYSTDGGTTWKQTGEPISDAHTTTESMNSKQAVFLMNIQGPVRFRVTKLGLGTSNNVINNGRLGLDDIAIYKSY
;
A
#
# COMPACT_ATOMS: atom_id res chain seq x y z
N MET A 1 -0.89 -26.23 -9.25
CA MET A 1 -0.07 -25.26 -10.01
C MET A 1 0.76 -25.86 -11.14
N LYS A 2 0.66 -27.18 -11.43
CA LYS A 2 1.41 -27.88 -12.48
C LYS A 2 1.60 -27.11 -13.81
N GLY A 3 2.83 -27.11 -14.34
CA GLY A 3 3.20 -26.60 -15.66
C GLY A 3 3.41 -25.07 -15.72
N ASP A 4 3.32 -24.53 -16.93
CA ASP A 4 3.51 -23.11 -17.23
C ASP A 4 2.26 -22.29 -16.90
N LYS A 5 2.48 -21.08 -16.38
CA LYS A 5 1.45 -20.04 -16.15
C LYS A 5 2.01 -18.71 -16.59
N ILE A 6 1.20 -17.85 -17.18
CA ILE A 6 1.63 -16.53 -17.63
C ILE A 6 1.37 -15.54 -16.50
N LEU A 7 2.43 -14.89 -16.03
CA LEU A 7 2.35 -13.67 -15.24
C LEU A 7 2.44 -12.49 -16.21
N MET A 8 1.61 -11.48 -15.98
CA MET A 8 1.54 -10.28 -16.83
C MET A 8 1.58 -9.04 -15.92
N ASP A 9 2.40 -8.06 -16.27
CA ASP A 9 2.42 -6.76 -15.59
C ASP A 9 1.41 -5.76 -16.19
N GLY A 10 1.36 -4.53 -15.66
CA GLY A 10 0.46 -3.48 -16.12
C GLY A 10 0.70 -3.02 -17.56
N ASP A 11 1.91 -3.23 -18.07
CA ASP A 11 2.33 -2.88 -19.43
C ASP A 11 2.18 -4.07 -20.41
N LYS A 12 1.57 -5.16 -19.95
CA LYS A 12 1.36 -6.42 -20.68
C LYS A 12 2.66 -7.15 -21.02
N ASN A 13 3.75 -6.88 -20.31
CA ASN A 13 4.93 -7.73 -20.39
C ASN A 13 4.62 -9.06 -19.72
N GLU A 14 5.00 -10.15 -20.37
CA GLU A 14 4.72 -11.50 -19.91
C GLU A 14 5.99 -12.20 -19.43
N ILE A 15 5.87 -12.95 -18.33
CA ILE A 15 6.88 -13.91 -17.89
C ILE A 15 6.21 -15.22 -17.48
N ILE A 16 6.86 -16.34 -17.76
CA ILE A 16 6.31 -17.65 -17.43
C ILE A 16 6.67 -17.99 -15.98
N LEU A 17 5.68 -18.29 -15.16
CA LEU A 17 5.85 -18.98 -13.89
C LEU A 17 5.76 -20.49 -14.15
N HIS A 18 6.85 -21.22 -13.88
CA HIS A 18 6.90 -22.67 -14.11
C HIS A 18 6.96 -23.44 -12.80
N THR A 19 6.10 -24.46 -12.68
CA THR A 19 6.14 -25.48 -11.62
C THR A 19 6.30 -26.86 -12.24
N GLN A 20 7.34 -27.60 -11.83
CA GLN A 20 7.59 -28.95 -12.32
C GLN A 20 6.42 -29.89 -12.04
N ASP A 21 6.20 -30.82 -12.97
CA ASP A 21 5.10 -31.77 -12.95
C ASP A 21 5.07 -32.68 -11.72
N ASN A 22 6.24 -33.02 -11.21
CA ASN A 22 6.47 -33.89 -10.05
C ASN A 22 6.78 -33.11 -8.76
N ALA A 23 6.67 -31.77 -8.77
CA ALA A 23 6.83 -30.99 -7.56
C ALA A 23 5.77 -31.39 -6.53
N THR A 24 6.16 -31.51 -5.26
CA THR A 24 5.25 -31.93 -4.17
C THR A 24 4.07 -30.98 -3.99
N PHE A 25 4.18 -29.74 -4.46
CA PHE A 25 3.16 -28.69 -4.42
C PHE A 25 2.46 -28.47 -5.78
N ALA A 26 2.65 -29.35 -6.77
CA ALA A 26 2.09 -29.19 -8.10
C ALA A 26 0.54 -29.24 -8.11
N GLY A 27 -0.09 -29.80 -7.08
CA GLY A 27 -1.55 -29.84 -6.90
C GLY A 27 -2.19 -28.57 -6.31
N GLU A 28 -1.39 -27.66 -5.73
CA GLU A 28 -1.92 -26.51 -4.99
C GLU A 28 -2.58 -25.45 -5.91
N SER A 29 -3.39 -24.56 -5.34
CA SER A 29 -3.97 -23.43 -6.07
C SER A 29 -3.04 -22.22 -6.16
N ILE A 30 -3.04 -21.52 -7.30
CA ILE A 30 -2.38 -20.22 -7.46
C ILE A 30 -3.35 -19.12 -7.02
N ALA A 31 -2.88 -18.22 -6.16
CA ALA A 31 -3.65 -17.05 -5.79
C ALA A 31 -3.81 -16.10 -7.00
N PRO A 32 -5.01 -15.55 -7.24
CA PRO A 32 -5.27 -14.50 -8.22
C PRO A 32 -4.28 -13.32 -8.21
N SER A 33 -3.69 -12.99 -7.07
CA SER A 33 -2.54 -12.08 -6.96
C SER A 33 -1.62 -12.52 -5.83
N ALA A 34 -0.30 -12.55 -6.09
CA ALA A 34 0.73 -12.86 -5.11
C ALA A 34 2.08 -12.28 -5.56
N SER A 35 3.07 -12.28 -4.68
CA SER A 35 4.47 -12.13 -5.06
C SER A 35 5.07 -13.51 -5.30
N PHE A 36 5.63 -13.72 -6.49
CA PHE A 36 6.30 -14.96 -6.85
C PHE A 36 7.81 -14.79 -6.78
N ARG A 37 8.48 -15.70 -6.06
CA ARG A 37 9.94 -15.82 -6.00
C ARG A 37 10.35 -17.08 -6.75
N GLY A 38 11.58 -17.13 -7.24
CA GLY A 38 12.06 -18.32 -7.94
C GLY A 38 13.39 -18.11 -8.64
N ILE A 39 13.84 -19.16 -9.32
CA ILE A 39 15.06 -19.13 -10.11
C ILE A 39 14.70 -18.57 -11.49
N ALA A 40 15.33 -17.47 -11.88
CA ALA A 40 15.28 -16.98 -13.25
C ALA A 40 15.90 -18.04 -14.19
N PHE A 41 15.16 -18.45 -15.21
CA PHE A 41 15.57 -19.50 -16.13
C PHE A 41 15.20 -19.10 -17.57
N LYS A 42 16.04 -19.48 -18.55
CA LYS A 42 15.76 -19.29 -19.97
C LYS A 42 15.74 -20.65 -20.68
N GLU A 43 14.64 -20.97 -21.34
CA GLU A 43 14.46 -22.20 -22.13
C GLU A 43 14.19 -21.84 -23.60
N GLY A 44 15.20 -21.97 -24.46
CA GLY A 44 15.14 -21.36 -25.79
C GLY A 44 14.95 -19.85 -25.66
N GLU A 45 13.91 -19.28 -26.27
CA GLU A 45 13.56 -17.85 -26.11
C GLU A 45 12.62 -17.54 -24.94
N LYS A 46 12.15 -18.56 -24.20
CA LYS A 46 11.20 -18.38 -23.10
C LYS A 46 11.92 -17.97 -21.82
N LEU A 47 11.55 -16.84 -21.25
CA LEU A 47 11.95 -16.43 -19.91
C LEU A 47 10.98 -16.97 -18.87
N GLN A 48 11.53 -17.61 -17.84
CA GLN A 48 10.79 -18.28 -16.78
C GLN A 48 11.27 -17.83 -15.40
N VAL A 49 10.36 -17.83 -14.43
CA VAL A 49 10.64 -17.91 -13.01
C VAL A 49 10.21 -19.31 -12.56
N ARG A 50 11.16 -20.13 -12.11
CA ARG A 50 10.89 -21.49 -11.64
C ARG A 50 10.70 -21.50 -10.12
N MET A 51 9.53 -21.92 -9.67
CA MET A 51 9.24 -22.09 -8.25
C MET A 51 9.93 -23.34 -7.72
N GLN A 52 10.50 -23.24 -6.54
CA GLN A 52 11.16 -24.34 -5.82
C GLN A 52 10.24 -24.93 -4.73
N SER A 53 9.32 -24.13 -4.19
CA SER A 53 8.37 -24.56 -3.16
C SER A 53 7.05 -23.77 -3.23
N TYR A 54 6.01 -24.23 -2.53
CA TYR A 54 4.78 -23.45 -2.38
C TYR A 54 5.00 -22.10 -1.70
N ALA A 55 5.98 -22.01 -0.78
CA ALA A 55 6.32 -20.79 -0.05
C ALA A 55 6.91 -19.68 -0.94
N ASP A 56 7.31 -20.02 -2.18
CA ASP A 56 7.73 -19.04 -3.16
C ASP A 56 6.57 -18.15 -3.66
N MET A 57 5.32 -18.56 -3.43
CA MET A 57 4.15 -17.70 -3.57
C MET A 57 3.86 -17.01 -2.23
N ALA A 58 4.36 -15.79 -2.07
CA ALA A 58 4.14 -14.97 -0.87
C ALA A 58 3.01 -13.96 -1.09
N TYR A 59 2.39 -13.51 0.01
CA TYR A 59 1.37 -12.44 -0.02
C TYR A 59 0.19 -12.72 -0.96
N ALA A 60 -0.25 -13.98 -0.96
CA ALA A 60 -1.43 -14.45 -1.68
C ALA A 60 -2.65 -13.59 -1.31
N SER A 61 -3.31 -13.07 -2.33
CA SER A 61 -4.52 -12.25 -2.23
C SER A 61 -5.53 -12.54 -3.35
N GLY A 62 -6.77 -12.13 -3.14
CA GLY A 62 -7.78 -12.08 -4.19
C GLY A 62 -7.41 -11.05 -5.27
N LYS A 63 -8.33 -10.81 -6.19
CA LYS A 63 -8.08 -9.87 -7.30
C LYS A 63 -8.01 -8.42 -6.77
N LEU A 64 -7.14 -7.62 -7.36
CA LEU A 64 -7.17 -6.15 -7.19
C LEU A 64 -8.58 -5.63 -7.51
N TYR A 65 -9.10 -4.69 -6.72
CA TYR A 65 -10.36 -4.03 -7.06
C TYR A 65 -10.22 -3.25 -8.38
N ALA A 66 -11.27 -3.24 -9.20
CA ALA A 66 -11.25 -2.47 -10.44
C ALA A 66 -11.12 -0.96 -10.13
N GLY A 67 -10.29 -0.26 -10.88
CA GLY A 67 -10.00 1.17 -10.65
C GLY A 67 -8.97 1.45 -9.54
N TRP A 68 -8.34 0.42 -8.97
CA TRP A 68 -7.22 0.55 -8.02
C TRP A 68 -5.88 0.30 -8.72
N PRO A 69 -4.75 0.81 -8.19
CA PRO A 69 -4.58 1.55 -6.93
C PRO A 69 -5.20 2.96 -6.92
N GLU A 70 -5.42 3.53 -5.73
CA GLU A 70 -5.56 4.98 -5.58
C GLU A 70 -4.15 5.59 -5.55
N THR A 71 -3.85 6.46 -6.52
CA THR A 71 -2.54 7.10 -6.67
C THR A 71 -2.49 8.50 -6.07
N PHE A 72 -3.65 9.07 -5.71
CA PHE A 72 -3.80 10.44 -5.23
C PHE A 72 -3.33 11.54 -6.23
N ASP A 73 -3.10 11.19 -7.50
CA ASP A 73 -2.63 12.11 -8.54
C ASP A 73 -3.70 12.86 -9.31
N ALA A 74 -4.93 12.33 -9.33
CA ALA A 74 -6.01 12.88 -10.15
C ALA A 74 -6.48 14.27 -9.68
N VAL A 75 -6.10 14.67 -8.46
CA VAL A 75 -6.49 15.93 -7.83
C VAL A 75 -5.27 16.83 -7.71
N ASP A 76 -5.38 18.10 -8.12
CA ASP A 76 -4.27 19.04 -7.96
C ASP A 76 -3.92 19.28 -6.48
N ALA A 77 -2.64 19.36 -6.15
CA ALA A 77 -2.19 19.51 -4.77
C ALA A 77 -2.71 20.79 -4.08
N SER A 78 -3.06 21.83 -4.84
CA SER A 78 -3.68 23.06 -4.30
C SER A 78 -5.04 22.82 -3.65
N VAL A 79 -5.75 21.73 -4.00
CA VAL A 79 -7.04 21.37 -3.40
C VAL A 79 -6.88 21.03 -1.91
N LYS A 80 -5.74 20.42 -1.53
CA LYS A 80 -5.43 20.06 -0.13
C LYS A 80 -4.03 20.55 0.29
N GLY A 81 -3.81 21.85 0.25
CA GLY A 81 -2.52 22.48 0.59
C GLY A 81 -2.25 22.75 2.09
N SER A 82 -3.16 22.39 3.00
CA SER A 82 -2.98 22.59 4.46
C SER A 82 -3.48 21.39 5.25
N TYR A 83 -2.78 21.03 6.32
CA TYR A 83 -2.89 19.71 6.98
C TYR A 83 -4.26 19.44 7.60
N ASP A 84 -4.78 20.37 8.39
CA ASP A 84 -6.14 20.28 8.92
C ASP A 84 -6.94 21.51 8.49
N MET A 85 -7.88 21.26 7.58
CA MET A 85 -8.87 22.24 7.14
C MET A 85 -10.22 21.63 7.44
N LYS A 86 -10.82 22.00 8.57
CA LYS A 86 -12.09 21.43 9.08
C LYS A 86 -13.14 21.17 7.98
N ASP A 87 -13.30 22.10 7.04
CA ASP A 87 -14.31 22.02 5.97
C ASP A 87 -13.78 21.47 4.62
N LYS A 88 -12.48 21.14 4.52
CA LYS A 88 -11.80 20.70 3.28
C LYS A 88 -10.96 19.44 3.46
N ASN A 89 -11.13 18.71 4.56
CA ASN A 89 -10.45 17.43 4.75
C ASN A 89 -11.02 16.33 3.85
N ALA A 90 -12.29 16.42 3.44
CA ALA A 90 -12.86 15.51 2.45
C ALA A 90 -12.43 15.89 1.02
N VAL A 91 -11.76 14.96 0.33
CA VAL A 91 -11.29 15.11 -1.05
C VAL A 91 -11.77 13.89 -1.85
N SER A 92 -12.35 14.14 -3.03
CA SER A 92 -12.80 13.07 -3.92
C SER A 92 -11.70 12.70 -4.92
N PHE A 93 -11.30 11.43 -4.89
CA PHE A 93 -10.36 10.82 -5.83
C PHE A 93 -11.07 9.76 -6.69
N PRO A 94 -10.42 9.18 -7.73
CA PRO A 94 -11.06 8.20 -8.61
C PRO A 94 -11.59 6.97 -7.88
N THR A 95 -10.97 6.54 -6.77
CA THR A 95 -11.47 5.40 -5.98
C THR A 95 -12.66 5.74 -5.08
N GLY A 96 -12.87 7.02 -4.76
CA GLY A 96 -13.95 7.49 -3.89
C GLY A 96 -13.58 8.71 -3.06
N GLN A 97 -14.40 9.04 -2.06
CA GLN A 97 -14.12 10.15 -1.16
C GLN A 97 -13.20 9.72 -0.02
N TRP A 98 -12.15 10.49 0.20
CA TRP A 98 -11.19 10.31 1.28
C TRP A 98 -11.20 11.49 2.24
N ASN A 99 -11.07 11.24 3.53
CA ASN A 99 -10.83 12.26 4.54
C ASN A 99 -9.33 12.32 4.88
N LEU A 100 -8.71 13.46 4.60
CA LEU A 100 -7.31 13.77 4.81
C LEU A 100 -7.15 14.69 6.03
N TYR A 101 -7.14 14.11 7.22
CA TYR A 101 -7.00 14.83 8.49
C TYR A 101 -5.53 14.88 8.91
N GLN A 102 -5.03 16.08 9.20
CA GLN A 102 -3.61 16.33 9.45
C GLN A 102 -2.71 15.84 8.30
N ALA A 103 -3.20 15.97 7.07
CA ALA A 103 -2.55 15.50 5.86
C ALA A 103 -2.75 16.49 4.69
N ILE A 104 -1.77 16.58 3.79
CA ILE A 104 -1.85 17.41 2.57
C ILE A 104 -1.56 16.58 1.32
N LEU A 105 -1.95 17.10 0.17
CA LEU A 105 -1.35 16.74 -1.10
C LEU A 105 -0.14 17.64 -1.36
N GLY A 106 0.96 17.08 -1.87
CA GLY A 106 2.15 17.84 -2.20
C GLY A 106 2.92 17.28 -3.41
N THR A 107 3.66 18.14 -4.10
CA THR A 107 4.31 17.84 -5.41
C THR A 107 5.77 18.30 -5.48
N THR A 108 6.45 18.35 -4.34
CA THR A 108 7.82 18.89 -4.28
C THR A 108 8.82 17.85 -4.78
N ALA A 109 9.41 18.11 -5.95
CA ALA A 109 10.37 17.21 -6.58
C ALA A 109 11.53 16.83 -5.64
N GLY A 110 11.86 15.53 -5.61
CA GLY A 110 12.96 14.99 -4.81
C GLY A 110 12.75 15.05 -3.30
N ARG A 111 11.51 15.22 -2.82
CA ARG A 111 11.18 15.22 -1.38
C ARG A 111 10.33 14.02 -0.97
N ASP A 112 9.51 13.48 -1.87
CA ASP A 112 8.62 12.35 -1.64
C ASP A 112 9.12 11.08 -2.35
N ARG A 113 8.56 9.92 -1.98
CA ARG A 113 8.92 8.58 -2.51
C ARG A 113 7.80 8.13 -3.43
N ILE A 114 7.75 8.81 -4.56
CA ILE A 114 6.70 8.67 -5.56
C ILE A 114 7.00 7.44 -6.41
N VAL A 115 6.04 6.53 -6.51
CA VAL A 115 6.05 5.35 -7.38
C VAL A 115 5.12 5.52 -8.58
N SER A 116 4.16 6.45 -8.52
CA SER A 116 3.33 6.82 -9.67
C SER A 116 3.00 8.33 -9.69
N GLY A 117 2.83 8.91 -10.87
CA GLY A 117 2.50 10.33 -11.04
C GLY A 117 3.47 11.33 -10.38
N LYS A 118 2.94 12.35 -9.70
CA LYS A 118 3.68 13.53 -9.18
C LYS A 118 3.27 13.98 -7.77
N ASN A 119 2.11 13.56 -7.30
CA ASN A 119 1.59 13.92 -5.98
C ASN A 119 2.13 12.94 -4.93
N ALA A 120 2.04 13.36 -3.67
CA ALA A 120 2.17 12.49 -2.51
C ALA A 120 1.26 13.02 -1.41
N ILE A 121 0.73 12.11 -0.60
CA ILE A 121 0.07 12.48 0.66
C ILE A 121 1.16 12.69 1.72
N ARG A 122 1.12 13.83 2.41
CA ARG A 122 2.06 14.13 3.51
C ARG A 122 1.31 14.31 4.80
N MET A 123 1.54 13.44 5.79
CA MET A 123 0.93 13.51 7.11
C MET A 123 1.84 14.28 8.08
N GLN A 124 1.27 15.21 8.84
CA GLN A 124 1.99 16.22 9.63
C GLN A 124 2.90 15.61 10.72
N GLN A 125 4.08 16.21 10.92
CA GLN A 125 5.02 15.86 11.99
C GLN A 125 4.67 16.50 13.34
N ASN A 126 5.26 15.95 14.40
CA ASN A 126 5.32 16.57 15.73
C ASN A 126 3.96 16.82 16.39
N LEU A 127 2.91 16.11 15.96
CA LEU A 127 1.59 16.18 16.58
C LEU A 127 1.51 15.29 17.82
N SER A 128 0.74 15.72 18.82
CA SER A 128 0.31 14.91 19.97
C SER A 128 -1.06 14.26 19.76
N VAL A 129 -1.59 14.35 18.54
CA VAL A 129 -2.84 13.71 18.10
C VAL A 129 -2.57 12.93 16.82
N ASP A 130 -3.29 11.83 16.64
CA ASP A 130 -3.17 11.00 15.44
C ASP A 130 -3.68 11.74 14.21
N GLY A 131 -3.03 11.52 13.06
CA GLY A 131 -3.49 11.97 11.74
C GLY A 131 -4.08 10.80 10.95
N TYR A 132 -5.00 11.08 10.01
CA TYR A 132 -5.71 10.05 9.26
C TYR A 132 -5.76 10.33 7.75
N VAL A 133 -5.50 9.29 6.95
CA VAL A 133 -5.88 9.21 5.54
C VAL A 133 -6.92 8.10 5.43
N GLN A 134 -8.19 8.49 5.39
CA GLN A 134 -9.31 7.62 5.66
C GLN A 134 -10.25 7.54 4.45
N MET A 135 -10.71 6.34 4.11
CA MET A 135 -11.83 6.16 3.17
C MET A 135 -13.16 6.56 3.81
N ASN A 136 -14.01 7.29 3.09
CA ASN A 136 -15.40 7.56 3.44
C ASN A 136 -16.40 6.65 2.70
N PHE A 137 -15.90 5.54 2.13
CA PHE A 137 -16.67 4.55 1.37
C PHE A 137 -16.14 3.16 1.69
N ASP A 138 -16.98 2.14 1.46
CA ASP A 138 -16.60 0.73 1.61
C ASP A 138 -16.27 0.10 0.26
N VAL A 139 -15.29 -0.80 0.23
CA VAL A 139 -15.22 -1.81 -0.83
C VAL A 139 -16.19 -2.95 -0.50
N PRO A 140 -16.95 -3.49 -1.46
CA PRO A 140 -18.13 -4.30 -1.15
C PRO A 140 -17.88 -5.76 -0.73
N ASN A 141 -16.77 -6.37 -1.19
CA ASN A 141 -16.56 -7.82 -1.14
C ASN A 141 -15.37 -8.20 -0.23
N GLY A 142 -15.18 -7.46 0.86
CA GLY A 142 -14.10 -7.71 1.80
C GLY A 142 -12.72 -7.41 1.23
N ALA A 143 -11.70 -7.81 1.97
CA ALA A 143 -10.32 -7.62 1.60
C ALA A 143 -9.45 -8.77 2.11
N SER A 144 -8.51 -9.23 1.27
CA SER A 144 -7.48 -10.18 1.67
C SER A 144 -6.09 -9.54 1.80
N LYS A 145 -5.87 -8.40 1.15
CA LYS A 145 -4.59 -7.69 1.16
C LYS A 145 -4.77 -6.20 0.94
N VAL A 146 -3.95 -5.42 1.61
CA VAL A 146 -3.71 -4.00 1.31
C VAL A 146 -2.22 -3.79 1.11
N THR A 147 -1.84 -3.03 0.10
CA THR A 147 -0.46 -2.55 -0.08
C THR A 147 -0.42 -1.03 -0.01
N LEU A 148 0.61 -0.48 0.62
CA LEU A 148 0.80 0.95 0.77
C LEU A 148 2.25 1.32 0.51
N TRP A 149 2.49 2.28 -0.36
CA TRP A 149 3.82 2.85 -0.59
C TRP A 149 4.07 4.05 0.32
N TYR A 150 5.25 4.08 0.94
CA TYR A 150 5.56 5.08 1.97
C TYR A 150 7.07 5.39 2.10
N GLY A 151 7.34 6.52 2.74
CA GLY A 151 8.67 6.96 3.17
C GLY A 151 8.57 8.21 4.06
N SER A 152 9.67 8.68 4.64
CA SER A 152 9.66 9.93 5.43
C SER A 152 9.77 11.14 4.51
N TYR A 153 9.04 12.23 4.69
CA TYR A 153 9.21 13.41 3.83
C TYR A 153 10.63 13.97 3.92
N TYR A 154 11.34 14.06 2.78
CA TYR A 154 12.71 14.56 2.69
C TYR A 154 13.67 13.95 3.73
N THR A 155 14.28 14.80 4.55
CA THR A 155 15.20 14.45 5.64
C THR A 155 14.52 14.43 7.01
N ASP A 156 13.18 14.50 7.06
CA ASP A 156 12.47 14.41 8.34
C ASP A 156 12.67 13.02 8.94
N ARG A 157 12.69 12.93 10.28
CA ARG A 157 12.84 11.66 10.99
C ARG A 157 11.75 10.67 10.58
N SER A 158 12.00 9.39 10.82
CA SER A 158 10.93 8.38 10.74
C SER A 158 9.74 8.73 11.65
N CYS A 159 8.66 7.97 11.48
CA CYS A 159 7.53 8.00 12.36
C CYS A 159 6.84 6.64 12.44
N THR A 160 5.90 6.52 13.37
CA THR A 160 5.06 5.33 13.51
C THR A 160 3.69 5.55 12.88
N PHE A 161 3.25 4.61 12.07
CA PHE A 161 1.89 4.56 11.54
C PHE A 161 1.34 3.13 11.56
N LYS A 162 0.02 3.00 11.41
CA LYS A 162 -0.70 1.73 11.33
C LYS A 162 -1.78 1.81 10.27
N LEU A 163 -2.17 0.65 9.75
CA LEU A 163 -3.38 0.51 8.94
C LEU A 163 -4.50 0.02 9.86
N GLU A 164 -5.68 0.62 9.73
CA GLU A 164 -6.88 0.23 10.46
C GLU A 164 -8.03 0.02 9.46
N TYR A 165 -9.00 -0.80 9.85
CA TYR A 165 -10.19 -1.09 9.06
C TYR A 165 -11.48 -0.94 9.88
N SER A 166 -12.58 -0.70 9.18
CA SER A 166 -13.93 -0.66 9.74
C SER A 166 -14.88 -1.49 8.88
N THR A 167 -15.76 -2.24 9.53
CA THR A 167 -16.83 -3.05 8.91
C THR A 167 -18.22 -2.56 9.34
N ASP A 168 -18.30 -1.37 9.95
CA ASP A 168 -19.53 -0.76 10.49
C ASP A 168 -19.70 0.70 10.02
N GLY A 169 -19.24 0.97 8.80
CA GLY A 169 -19.39 2.28 8.15
C GLY A 169 -18.50 3.38 8.73
N GLY A 170 -17.44 3.03 9.46
CA GLY A 170 -16.50 3.97 10.08
C GLY A 170 -16.80 4.30 11.55
N THR A 171 -17.72 3.57 12.20
CA THR A 171 -18.09 3.78 13.61
C THR A 171 -16.99 3.29 14.55
N THR A 172 -16.47 2.08 14.30
CA THR A 172 -15.32 1.52 15.02
C THR A 172 -14.21 1.12 14.07
N TRP A 173 -12.97 1.19 14.57
CA TRP A 173 -11.77 0.92 13.81
C TRP A 173 -10.92 -0.13 14.52
N LYS A 174 -10.45 -1.13 13.76
CA LYS A 174 -9.59 -2.21 14.23
C LYS A 174 -8.26 -2.14 13.51
N GLN A 175 -7.15 -2.31 14.24
CA GLN A 175 -5.82 -2.33 13.64
C GLN A 175 -5.58 -3.60 12.82
N THR A 176 -4.89 -3.46 11.68
CA THR A 176 -4.32 -4.58 10.93
C THR A 176 -2.83 -4.69 11.23
N GLY A 177 -2.35 -5.89 11.59
CA GLY A 177 -0.93 -6.15 11.80
C GLY A 177 -0.28 -5.25 12.86
N GLU A 178 1.05 -5.20 12.85
CA GLU A 178 1.84 -4.37 13.75
C GLU A 178 2.05 -2.94 13.20
N PRO A 179 2.26 -1.94 14.08
CA PRO A 179 2.65 -0.60 13.65
C PRO A 179 4.00 -0.61 12.92
N ILE A 180 4.12 0.24 11.90
CA ILE A 180 5.33 0.39 11.08
C ILE A 180 6.06 1.66 11.50
N SER A 181 7.37 1.56 11.75
CA SER A 181 8.20 2.66 12.29
C SER A 181 9.52 2.89 11.54
N ASP A 182 9.66 2.35 10.34
CA ASP A 182 10.93 2.28 9.60
C ASP A 182 10.92 3.12 8.31
N ALA A 183 10.08 4.16 8.24
CA ALA A 183 10.07 5.09 7.12
C ALA A 183 11.45 5.78 6.96
N HIS A 184 12.16 5.50 5.87
CA HIS A 184 13.52 6.03 5.64
C HIS A 184 13.50 7.43 5.01
N THR A 185 14.60 8.18 5.17
CA THR A 185 14.81 9.53 4.61
C THR A 185 15.34 9.49 3.17
N THR A 186 15.29 10.62 2.44
CA THR A 186 15.86 10.70 1.08
C THR A 186 17.37 10.54 1.07
N THR A 187 18.03 10.83 2.20
CA THR A 187 19.47 10.63 2.38
C THR A 187 19.82 9.14 2.50
N GLU A 188 18.90 8.32 2.99
CA GLU A 188 19.08 6.87 3.07
C GLU A 188 18.72 6.19 1.74
N SER A 189 17.57 6.51 1.16
CA SER A 189 17.16 5.98 -0.15
C SER A 189 16.05 6.79 -0.81
N MET A 190 16.12 6.91 -2.13
CA MET A 190 15.04 7.46 -2.96
C MET A 190 13.98 6.44 -3.38
N ASN A 191 14.25 5.14 -3.21
CA ASN A 191 13.25 4.10 -3.48
C ASN A 191 12.18 4.11 -2.38
N SER A 192 10.92 3.90 -2.74
CA SER A 192 9.82 3.81 -1.77
C SER A 192 9.84 2.47 -1.02
N LYS A 193 9.38 2.46 0.24
CA LYS A 193 9.06 1.20 0.94
C LYS A 193 7.63 0.82 0.64
N GLN A 194 7.37 -0.49 0.59
CA GLN A 194 6.01 -1.01 0.48
C GLN A 194 5.64 -1.77 1.75
N ALA A 195 4.54 -1.36 2.38
CA ALA A 195 3.89 -2.12 3.43
C ALA A 195 2.89 -3.08 2.80
N VAL A 196 2.87 -4.33 3.26
CA VAL A 196 1.93 -5.36 2.82
C VAL A 196 1.18 -5.88 4.03
N PHE A 197 -0.13 -5.67 4.04
CA PHE A 197 -1.01 -6.13 5.10
C PHE A 197 -1.84 -7.28 4.54
N LEU A 198 -1.69 -8.47 5.13
CA LEU A 198 -2.56 -9.62 4.83
C LEU A 198 -3.67 -9.69 5.85
N MET A 199 -4.87 -10.02 5.38
CA MET A 199 -6.07 -10.13 6.21
C MET A 199 -7.07 -11.10 5.56
N ASN A 200 -8.16 -11.38 6.26
CA ASN A 200 -9.27 -12.18 5.73
C ASN A 200 -10.58 -11.54 6.20
N ILE A 201 -10.91 -10.38 5.63
CA ILE A 201 -12.12 -9.63 5.98
C ILE A 201 -13.19 -9.95 4.95
N GLN A 202 -14.37 -10.29 5.41
CA GLN A 202 -15.54 -10.60 4.59
C GLN A 202 -16.55 -9.44 4.63
N GLY A 203 -17.33 -9.28 3.56
CA GLY A 203 -18.33 -8.22 3.44
C GLY A 203 -17.75 -6.80 3.32
N PRO A 204 -18.59 -5.76 3.34
CA PRO A 204 -18.15 -4.38 3.16
C PRO A 204 -17.09 -3.95 4.19
N VAL A 205 -16.02 -3.32 3.72
CA VAL A 205 -14.93 -2.83 4.57
C VAL A 205 -14.33 -1.53 4.02
N ARG A 206 -13.91 -0.64 4.92
CA ARG A 206 -13.12 0.55 4.61
C ARG A 206 -11.85 0.62 5.44
N PHE A 207 -10.88 1.39 4.98
CA PHE A 207 -9.57 1.49 5.60
C PHE A 207 -9.21 2.93 5.94
N ARG A 208 -8.30 3.08 6.90
CA ARG A 208 -7.57 4.32 7.15
C ARG A 208 -6.13 4.04 7.51
N VAL A 209 -5.23 4.87 7.01
CA VAL A 209 -3.85 4.94 7.49
C VAL A 209 -3.81 5.95 8.64
N THR A 210 -3.37 5.50 9.80
CA THR A 210 -3.28 6.31 11.02
C THR A 210 -1.82 6.53 11.37
N LYS A 211 -1.36 7.77 11.27
CA LYS A 211 -0.04 8.18 11.76
C LYS A 211 -0.17 8.58 13.23
N LEU A 212 0.67 8.00 14.09
CA LEU A 212 0.58 8.22 15.53
C LEU A 212 1.07 9.62 15.94
N GLY A 213 0.30 10.26 16.82
CA GLY A 213 0.61 11.55 17.43
C GLY A 213 1.54 11.42 18.63
N LEU A 214 2.81 11.06 18.40
CA LEU A 214 3.78 10.81 19.48
C LEU A 214 4.39 12.08 20.11
N GLY A 215 3.93 13.27 19.73
CA GLY A 215 4.46 14.55 20.19
C GLY A 215 5.68 15.03 19.40
N THR A 216 6.35 16.08 19.88
CA THR A 216 7.51 16.69 19.19
C THR A 216 8.69 15.74 19.12
N SER A 217 9.24 15.57 17.92
CA SER A 217 10.42 14.75 17.67
C SER A 217 11.62 15.21 18.51
N ASN A 218 12.35 14.26 19.08
CA ASN A 218 13.56 14.49 19.85
C ASN A 218 14.47 13.25 19.75
N ASN A 219 15.47 13.11 20.64
CA ASN A 219 16.41 11.98 20.59
C ASN A 219 15.79 10.61 20.87
N VAL A 220 14.58 10.56 21.44
CA VAL A 220 13.84 9.34 21.77
C VAL A 220 12.56 9.21 20.93
N ILE A 221 11.93 10.33 20.57
CA ILE A 221 10.68 10.36 19.81
C ILE A 221 10.98 10.61 18.33
N ASN A 222 10.62 9.65 17.48
CA ASN A 222 10.61 9.79 16.03
C ASN A 222 9.16 10.05 15.57
N ASN A 223 8.86 11.30 15.22
CA ASN A 223 7.53 11.69 14.77
C ASN A 223 7.61 12.69 13.58
N GLY A 224 8.46 12.40 12.60
CA GLY A 224 8.58 13.21 11.38
C GLY A 224 7.39 13.05 10.44
N ARG A 225 7.40 13.76 9.32
CA ARG A 225 6.30 13.72 8.34
C ARG A 225 6.35 12.41 7.56
N LEU A 226 5.20 11.75 7.46
CA LEU A 226 5.04 10.55 6.63
C LEU A 226 4.62 10.97 5.22
N GLY A 227 5.35 10.51 4.21
CA GLY A 227 4.92 10.52 2.82
C GLY A 227 4.26 9.19 2.48
N LEU A 228 3.07 9.25 1.88
CA LEU A 228 2.38 8.12 1.28
C LEU A 228 2.18 8.40 -0.21
N ASP A 229 2.15 7.33 -0.99
CA ASP A 229 1.81 7.39 -2.41
C ASP A 229 0.67 6.40 -2.68
N ASP A 230 0.86 5.48 -3.62
CA ASP A 230 -0.15 4.51 -4.00
C ASP A 230 -0.62 3.60 -2.83
N ILE A 231 -1.93 3.44 -2.72
CA ILE A 231 -2.58 2.41 -1.90
C ILE A 231 -3.44 1.50 -2.78
N ALA A 232 -3.33 0.19 -2.57
CA ALA A 232 -4.09 -0.82 -3.32
C ALA A 232 -4.82 -1.79 -2.39
N ILE A 233 -6.07 -2.13 -2.72
CA ILE A 233 -6.89 -3.09 -1.97
C ILE A 233 -7.24 -4.27 -2.86
N TYR A 234 -7.06 -5.48 -2.32
CA TYR A 234 -7.35 -6.74 -3.00
C TYR A 234 -8.55 -7.41 -2.34
N LYS A 235 -9.49 -7.88 -3.17
CA LYS A 235 -10.73 -8.55 -2.76
C LYS A 235 -10.47 -9.74 -1.84
N SER A 236 -11.44 -10.05 -0.98
CA SER A 236 -11.44 -11.34 -0.30
C SER A 236 -11.63 -12.50 -1.29
N TYR A 237 -11.35 -13.72 -0.82
CA TYR A 237 -11.58 -14.98 -1.53
C TYR A 237 -12.95 -15.55 -1.24
#